data_AF-A0A352BDC5-F1
#
_entry.id   AF-A0A352BDC5-F1
#
_cell.length_a   1.000
_cell.length_b   1.000
_cell.length_c   1.000
_cell.angle_alpha   90.00
_cell.angle_beta   90.00
_cell.angle_gamma   90.00
#
_symmetry.space_group_name_H-M   'P 1'
#
loop_
_entity.id
_entity.type
_entity.pdbx_description
1 polymer ?
#
loop_
_entity_poly.entity_id
_entity_poly.type
_entity_poly.pdbx_seq_one_letter_code
_entity_poly.pdbx_strand_id
1 'polypeptide(L)'
;MDRENFKSRIGFLLVSAGCAIGIGNVWKFPYITGQNGGGLFVLIYLLFLIIMGAPVLTMELAVGRASRKSAVQGFKALEPKGSKWHIHGWVCIFGCLLLMSYYTTVSGWMLNYAGKFITGEFSSATPEQVPSVFQSMLDSPAQMLVFMAVT
;
A
#
# COMPACT_ATOMS: atom_id res chain seq x y z
N MET A 1 0.62 -12.81 -27.52
CA MET A 1 0.11 -11.66 -26.74
C MET A 1 1.21 -10.63 -26.68
N ASP A 2 1.04 -9.51 -27.38
CA ASP A 2 1.98 -8.40 -27.32
C ASP A 2 1.84 -7.65 -25.99
N ARG A 3 2.98 -7.24 -25.41
CA ARG A 3 3.01 -6.54 -24.13
C ARG A 3 2.54 -5.10 -24.31
N GLU A 4 1.57 -4.68 -23.50
CA GLU A 4 1.11 -3.30 -23.46
C GLU A 4 2.22 -2.34 -22.98
N ASN A 5 2.22 -1.13 -23.56
CA ASN A 5 3.16 -0.06 -23.23
C ASN A 5 2.40 1.21 -22.85
N PHE A 6 2.98 2.00 -21.95
CA PHE A 6 2.46 3.31 -21.62
C PHE A 6 2.56 4.23 -22.84
N LYS A 7 1.42 4.83 -23.23
CA LYS A 7 1.34 5.77 -24.36
C LYS A 7 1.93 7.15 -24.04
N SER A 8 2.13 7.50 -22.76
CA SER A 8 2.69 8.79 -22.35
C SER A 8 3.52 8.68 -21.07
N ARG A 9 4.51 9.58 -20.93
CA ARG A 9 5.35 9.69 -19.72
C ARG A 9 4.54 10.11 -18.50
N ILE A 10 3.59 11.01 -18.69
CA ILE A 10 2.67 11.46 -17.62
C ILE A 10 1.82 10.28 -17.16
N GLY A 11 1.31 9.44 -18.08
CA GLY A 11 0.55 8.24 -17.71
C GLY A 11 1.37 7.28 -16.84
N PHE A 12 2.63 7.04 -17.20
CA PHE A 12 3.54 6.25 -16.38
C PHE A 12 3.76 6.85 -14.98
N LEU A 13 3.97 8.18 -14.91
CA LEU A 13 4.18 8.87 -13.63
C LEU A 13 2.95 8.82 -12.73
N LEU A 14 1.76 9.07 -13.28
CA LEU A 14 0.50 9.06 -12.52
C LEU A 14 0.17 7.66 -12.00
N VAL A 15 0.37 6.62 -12.81
CA VAL A 15 0.18 5.23 -12.34
C VAL A 15 1.17 4.88 -11.24
N SER A 16 2.45 5.26 -11.41
CA SER A 16 3.47 5.02 -10.39
C SER A 16 3.18 5.77 -9.08
N ALA A 17 2.74 7.03 -9.17
CA ALA A 17 2.34 7.83 -8.03
C ALA A 17 1.11 7.24 -7.33
N GLY A 18 0.11 6.77 -8.09
CA GLY A 18 -1.07 6.08 -7.55
C GLY A 18 -0.71 4.77 -6.82
N CYS A 19 0.29 4.03 -7.29
CA CYS A 19 0.79 2.85 -6.58
C CYS A 19 1.51 3.19 -5.27
N ALA A 20 2.18 4.35 -5.20
CA ALA A 20 2.92 4.77 -4.02
C ALA A 20 2.05 5.50 -2.98
N ILE A 21 1.03 6.24 -3.42
CA ILE A 21 0.11 6.99 -2.56
C ILE A 21 -1.08 6.09 -2.24
N GLY A 22 -1.11 5.56 -1.03
CA GLY A 22 -2.18 4.67 -0.59
C GLY A 22 -2.58 4.87 0.86
N ILE A 23 -3.34 3.91 1.40
CA ILE A 23 -3.85 3.97 2.76
C ILE A 23 -2.71 4.08 3.79
N GLY A 24 -1.55 3.48 3.51
CA GLY A 24 -0.38 3.55 4.39
C GLY A 24 0.01 4.99 4.74
N ASN A 25 -0.10 5.93 3.80
CA ASN A 25 0.20 7.34 4.04
C ASN A 25 -0.91 8.05 4.84
N VAL A 26 -2.14 7.55 4.76
CA VAL A 26 -3.32 8.17 5.40
C VAL A 26 -3.52 7.70 6.84
N TRP A 27 -3.34 6.40 7.12
CA TRP A 27 -3.61 5.83 8.45
C TRP A 27 -2.31 5.44 9.18
N LYS A 28 -1.44 4.65 8.52
CA LYS A 28 -0.29 4.02 9.18
C LYS A 28 0.79 5.03 9.50
N PHE A 29 1.11 5.92 8.57
CA PHE A 29 2.16 6.93 8.75
C PHE A 29 1.84 7.88 9.92
N PRO A 30 0.64 8.50 10.02
CA PRO A 30 0.30 9.33 11.17
C PRO A 30 0.30 8.55 12.48
N TYR A 31 -0.24 7.33 12.50
CA TYR A 31 -0.28 6.48 13.69
C TYR A 31 1.13 6.16 14.23
N ILE A 32 2.03 5.68 13.37
CA ILE A 32 3.40 5.35 13.76
C ILE A 32 4.17 6.62 14.14
N THR A 33 3.99 7.72 13.40
CA THR A 33 4.58 9.02 13.73
C THR A 33 4.16 9.48 15.13
N GLY A 34 2.86 9.43 15.45
CA GLY A 34 2.34 9.79 16.76
C GLY A 34 2.92 8.93 17.89
N GLN A 35 3.12 7.64 17.65
CA GLN A 35 3.69 6.72 18.65
C GLN A 35 5.21 6.82 18.83
N ASN A 36 5.94 7.27 17.81
CA ASN A 36 7.42 7.20 17.77
C ASN A 36 8.10 8.56 17.96
N GLY A 37 7.47 9.50 18.65
CA GLY A 37 8.08 10.81 18.94
C GLY A 37 7.86 11.88 17.87
N GLY A 38 6.82 11.73 17.04
CA GLY A 38 6.31 12.78 16.17
C GLY A 38 7.34 13.29 15.16
N GLY A 39 7.69 14.57 15.26
CA GLY A 39 8.57 15.25 14.30
C GLY A 39 9.96 14.62 14.17
N LEU A 40 10.54 14.10 15.26
CA LEU A 40 11.86 13.46 15.21
C LEU A 40 11.82 12.17 14.37
N PHE A 41 10.75 11.38 14.52
CA PHE A 41 10.52 10.21 13.68
C PHE A 41 10.41 10.61 12.20
N VAL A 42 9.69 11.69 11.89
CA VAL A 42 9.54 12.17 10.50
C VAL A 42 10.90 12.53 9.89
N LEU A 43 11.79 13.21 10.63
CA LEU A 43 13.12 13.55 10.13
C LEU A 43 13.95 12.30 9.79
N ILE A 44 13.96 11.31 10.69
CA ILE A 44 14.67 10.04 10.48
C ILE A 44 14.03 9.26 9.32
N TYR A 45 12.70 9.24 9.25
CA TYR A 45 11.95 8.61 8.15
C TYR A 45 12.33 9.22 6.79
N LEU A 46 12.40 10.54 6.67
CA LEU A 46 12.79 11.22 5.43
C LEU A 46 14.24 10.92 5.04
N LEU A 47 15.14 10.86 6.02
CA LEU A 47 16.53 10.47 5.78
C LEU A 47 16.62 9.07 5.17
N PHE A 48 15.92 8.08 5.75
CA PHE A 48 15.88 6.71 5.21
C PHE A 48 15.15 6.62 3.87
N LEU A 49 14.14 7.46 3.63
CA LEU A 49 13.47 7.54 2.33
C LEU A 49 14.47 7.94 1.23
N ILE A 50 15.36 8.89 1.49
CA ILE A 50 16.37 9.33 0.54
C ILE A 50 17.49 8.29 0.38
N ILE A 51 18.03 7.77 1.49
CA ILE A 51 19.22 6.91 1.45
C ILE A 51 18.89 5.47 1.05
N MET A 52 17.69 4.97 1.37
CA MET A 52 17.29 3.61 1.05
C MET A 52 16.12 3.56 0.06
N GLY A 53 15.07 4.35 0.29
CA GLY A 53 13.87 4.32 -0.54
C GLY A 53 14.15 4.67 -2.01
N ALA A 54 14.81 5.81 -2.26
CA ALA A 54 15.11 6.25 -3.62
C ALA A 54 16.06 5.29 -4.38
N PRO A 55 17.16 4.77 -3.78
CA PRO A 55 17.97 3.74 -4.43
C PRO A 55 17.21 2.44 -4.72
N VAL A 56 16.45 1.91 -3.76
CA VAL A 56 15.68 0.68 -3.95
C VAL A 56 14.66 0.84 -5.07
N LEU A 57 13.90 1.94 -5.09
CA LEU A 57 12.96 2.24 -6.17
C LEU A 57 13.66 2.32 -7.53
N THR A 58 14.82 2.97 -7.58
CA THR A 58 15.61 3.09 -8.82
C THR A 58 16.07 1.72 -9.31
N MET A 59 16.52 0.84 -8.41
CA MET A 59 16.92 -0.53 -8.72
C MET A 59 15.73 -1.36 -9.23
N GLU A 60 14.58 -1.30 -8.58
CA GLU A 60 13.37 -2.03 -9.01
C GLU A 60 12.91 -1.59 -10.41
N LEU A 61 12.90 -0.28 -10.66
CA LEU A 61 12.57 0.27 -11.97
C LEU A 61 13.61 -0.12 -13.04
N ALA A 62 14.89 -0.20 -12.69
CA ALA A 62 15.94 -0.67 -13.59
C ALA A 62 15.76 -2.15 -13.96
N VAL A 63 15.51 -3.02 -12.98
CA VAL A 63 15.23 -4.45 -13.16
C VAL A 63 13.97 -4.66 -14.02
N GLY A 64 12.90 -3.90 -13.76
CA GLY A 64 11.67 -3.94 -14.54
C GLY A 64 11.88 -3.53 -16.01
N ARG A 65 12.65 -2.45 -16.24
CA ARG A 65 12.99 -1.98 -17.60
C ARG A 65 13.90 -2.94 -18.35
N ALA A 66 14.89 -3.52 -17.69
CA ALA A 66 15.84 -4.44 -18.31
C ALA A 66 15.19 -5.79 -18.64
N SER A 67 14.39 -6.35 -17.73
CA SER A 67 13.77 -7.66 -17.95
C SER A 67 12.56 -7.62 -18.87
N ARG A 68 11.79 -6.50 -18.85
CA ARG A 68 10.50 -6.36 -19.55
C ARG A 68 9.54 -7.53 -19.27
N LYS A 69 9.61 -8.10 -18.06
CA LYS A 69 8.82 -9.26 -17.60
C LYS A 69 8.17 -8.96 -16.24
N SER A 70 7.29 -9.85 -15.76
CA SER A 70 6.71 -9.79 -14.41
C SER A 70 7.79 -10.07 -13.33
N ALA A 71 7.58 -9.65 -12.08
CA ALA A 71 8.57 -9.75 -10.98
C ALA A 71 9.40 -11.06 -10.96
N VAL A 72 8.78 -12.24 -10.79
CA VAL A 72 9.47 -13.54 -10.74
C VAL A 72 10.23 -13.84 -12.04
N GLN A 73 9.56 -13.66 -13.17
CA GLN A 73 10.15 -13.90 -14.49
C GLN A 73 11.29 -12.92 -14.80
N GLY A 74 11.24 -11.71 -14.23
CA GLY A 74 12.26 -10.68 -14.37
C GLY A 74 13.55 -11.07 -13.67
N PHE A 75 13.45 -11.52 -12.41
CA PHE A 75 14.59 -12.10 -11.70
C PHE A 75 15.15 -13.32 -12.42
N LYS A 76 14.29 -14.25 -12.85
CA LYS A 76 14.73 -15.45 -13.60
C LYS A 76 15.42 -15.11 -14.94
N ALA A 77 15.02 -14.01 -15.59
CA ALA A 77 15.61 -13.60 -16.86
C ALA A 77 16.95 -12.87 -16.72
N LEU A 78 17.16 -12.19 -15.59
CA LEU A 78 18.35 -11.39 -15.32
C LEU A 78 19.34 -12.06 -14.37
N GLU A 79 19.01 -13.23 -13.82
CA GLU A 79 19.87 -13.91 -12.86
C GLU A 79 21.17 -14.40 -13.51
N PRO A 80 22.33 -14.17 -12.87
CA PRO A 80 23.59 -14.78 -13.29
C PRO A 80 23.51 -16.31 -13.29
N LYS A 81 24.22 -16.96 -14.23
CA LYS A 81 24.31 -18.43 -14.29
C LYS A 81 24.85 -18.97 -12.95
N GLY A 82 24.15 -19.94 -12.37
CA GLY A 82 24.50 -20.54 -11.08
C GLY A 82 23.94 -19.82 -9.85
N SER A 83 23.32 -18.65 -10.02
CA SER A 83 22.59 -17.96 -8.94
C SER A 83 21.12 -18.40 -8.89
N LYS A 84 20.46 -18.21 -7.74
CA LYS A 84 19.04 -18.54 -7.52
C LYS A 84 18.20 -17.31 -7.18
N TRP A 85 18.49 -16.17 -7.83
CA TRP A 85 17.80 -14.91 -7.55
C TRP A 85 16.30 -14.96 -7.86
N HIS A 86 15.85 -15.86 -8.74
CA HIS A 86 14.42 -16.09 -8.97
C HIS A 86 13.61 -16.44 -7.70
N ILE A 87 14.23 -16.98 -6.65
CA ILE A 87 13.57 -17.26 -5.36
C ILE A 87 13.07 -15.96 -4.72
N HIS A 88 13.86 -14.87 -4.82
CA HIS A 88 13.49 -13.58 -4.24
C HIS A 88 12.18 -13.04 -4.85
N GLY A 89 11.97 -13.25 -6.16
CA GLY A 89 10.72 -12.87 -6.81
C GLY A 89 9.49 -13.53 -6.20
N TRP A 90 9.59 -14.79 -5.74
CA TRP A 90 8.50 -15.48 -5.06
C TRP A 90 8.25 -14.95 -3.66
N VAL A 91 9.33 -14.62 -2.93
CA VAL A 91 9.24 -13.94 -1.63
C VAL A 91 8.53 -12.59 -1.75
N CYS A 92 8.84 -11.81 -2.80
CA CYS A 92 8.14 -10.55 -3.07
C CYS A 92 6.64 -10.77 -3.30
N ILE A 93 6.25 -11.75 -4.13
CA ILE A 93 4.83 -12.05 -4.38
C ILE A 93 4.12 -12.46 -3.08
N PHE A 94 4.76 -13.32 -2.28
CA PHE A 94 4.21 -13.72 -0.99
C PHE A 94 4.05 -12.53 -0.04
N GLY A 95 5.04 -11.64 0.00
CA GLY A 95 4.96 -10.37 0.74
C GLY A 95 3.80 -9.49 0.27
N CYS A 96 3.57 -9.36 -1.05
CA CYS A 96 2.43 -8.65 -1.59
C CYS A 96 1.09 -9.30 -1.19
N LEU A 97 0.99 -10.62 -1.17
CA LEU A 97 -0.21 -11.33 -0.73
C LEU A 97 -0.50 -11.10 0.75
N LEU A 98 0.52 -11.17 1.61
CA LEU A 98 0.39 -10.84 3.03
C LEU A 98 0.04 -9.37 3.25
N LEU A 99 0.57 -8.47 2.43
CA LEU A 99 0.22 -7.07 2.49
C LEU A 99 -1.26 -6.86 2.14
N MET A 100 -1.75 -7.51 1.09
CA MET A 100 -3.14 -7.43 0.65
C MET A 100 -4.15 -7.94 1.69
N SER A 101 -3.77 -8.91 2.54
CA SER A 101 -4.68 -9.47 3.54
C SER A 101 -5.17 -8.46 4.57
N TYR A 102 -4.35 -7.48 4.96
CA TYR A 102 -4.76 -6.38 5.84
C TYR A 102 -5.12 -5.11 5.07
N TYR A 103 -4.55 -4.91 3.87
CA TYR A 103 -4.77 -3.71 3.07
C TYR A 103 -6.24 -3.57 2.64
N THR A 104 -6.87 -4.68 2.27
CA THR A 104 -8.31 -4.75 1.95
C THR A 104 -9.16 -4.39 3.17
N THR A 105 -8.90 -5.03 4.32
CA THR A 105 -9.61 -4.73 5.57
C THR A 105 -9.57 -3.25 5.96
N VAL A 106 -8.40 -2.62 5.92
CA VAL A 106 -8.25 -1.21 6.29
C VAL A 106 -8.89 -0.29 5.25
N SER A 107 -8.78 -0.63 3.96
CA SER A 107 -9.52 0.09 2.90
C SER A 107 -11.03 -0.02 3.11
N GLY A 108 -11.51 -1.17 3.58
CA GLY A 108 -12.90 -1.40 3.92
C GLY A 108 -13.41 -0.47 5.02
N TRP A 109 -12.59 -0.19 6.05
CA TRP A 109 -12.93 0.81 7.07
C TRP A 109 -13.16 2.19 6.46
N MET A 110 -12.31 2.60 5.52
CA MET A 110 -12.44 3.89 4.84
C MET A 110 -13.72 3.98 4.02
N LEU A 111 -14.09 2.90 3.29
CA LEU A 111 -15.36 2.85 2.56
C LEU A 111 -16.57 2.85 3.49
N ASN A 112 -16.50 2.13 4.62
CA ASN A 112 -17.54 2.16 5.64
C ASN A 112 -17.75 3.58 6.17
N TYR A 113 -16.68 4.25 6.58
CA TYR A 113 -16.74 5.63 7.05
C TYR A 113 -17.25 6.59 5.98
N ALA A 114 -16.83 6.44 4.72
CA ALA A 114 -17.37 7.24 3.62
C ALA A 114 -18.89 7.09 3.50
N GLY A 115 -19.41 5.86 3.59
CA GLY A 115 -20.85 5.59 3.66
C GLY A 115 -21.52 6.29 4.84
N LYS A 116 -20.96 6.17 6.05
CA LYS A 116 -21.48 6.80 7.27
C LYS A 116 -21.51 8.33 7.20
N PHE A 117 -20.53 8.94 6.54
CA PHE A 117 -20.51 10.38 6.28
C PHE A 117 -21.60 10.80 5.29
N ILE A 118 -21.85 10.01 4.24
CA ILE A 118 -22.93 10.26 3.28
C ILE A 118 -24.31 10.12 3.93
N THR A 119 -24.49 9.14 4.82
CA THR A 119 -25.77 8.91 5.52
C THR A 119 -26.01 9.87 6.69
N GLY A 120 -25.04 10.73 7.03
CA GLY A 120 -25.16 11.71 8.10
C GLY A 120 -25.05 11.14 9.51
N GLU A 121 -24.43 9.97 9.69
CA GLU A 121 -24.32 9.30 11.00
C GLU A 121 -23.52 10.14 12.01
N PHE A 122 -22.57 10.96 11.51
CA PHE A 122 -21.76 11.85 12.33
C PHE A 122 -22.35 13.26 12.52
N SER A 123 -23.50 13.58 11.90
CA SER A 123 -24.06 14.94 11.95
C SER A 123 -24.54 15.37 13.34
N SER A 124 -24.87 14.42 14.21
CA SER A 124 -25.28 14.66 15.60
C SER A 124 -24.34 14.02 16.63
N ALA A 125 -23.19 13.50 16.20
CA ALA A 125 -22.25 12.79 17.08
C ALA A 125 -21.36 13.77 17.85
N THR A 126 -21.15 13.54 19.14
CA THR A 126 -20.13 14.27 19.92
C THR A 126 -18.75 13.62 19.73
N PRO A 127 -17.64 14.36 19.94
CA PRO A 127 -16.29 13.81 19.81
C PRO A 127 -16.04 12.54 20.66
N GLU A 128 -16.70 12.44 21.81
CA GLU A 128 -16.59 11.29 22.72
C GLU A 128 -17.30 10.04 22.19
N GLN A 129 -18.24 10.20 21.26
CA GLN A 129 -18.99 9.10 20.63
C GLN A 129 -18.29 8.55 19.39
N VAL A 130 -17.35 9.28 18.78
CA VAL A 130 -16.64 8.84 17.57
C VAL A 130 -15.89 7.51 17.77
N PRO A 131 -15.18 7.27 18.91
CA PRO A 131 -14.51 5.99 19.14
C PRO A 131 -15.46 4.79 19.24
N SER A 132 -16.69 4.97 19.75
CA SER A 132 -17.63 3.84 19.88
C SER A 132 -18.19 3.39 18.54
N VAL A 133 -18.29 4.29 17.55
CA VAL A 133 -18.66 3.95 16.16
C VAL A 133 -17.60 3.04 15.55
N PHE A 134 -16.32 3.33 15.77
CA PHE A 134 -15.22 2.48 15.33
C PHE A 134 -15.27 1.11 16.01
N GLN A 135 -15.48 1.08 17.32
CA GLN A 135 -15.56 -0.18 18.07
C GLN A 135 -16.74 -1.04 17.59
N SER A 136 -17.90 -0.43 17.37
CA SER A 136 -19.09 -1.14 16.87
C SER A 136 -18.87 -1.74 15.47
N MET A 137 -18.09 -1.06 14.64
CA MET A 137 -17.67 -1.57 13.33
C MET A 137 -16.75 -2.78 13.47
N LEU A 138 -15.77 -2.73 14.39
CA LEU A 138 -14.87 -3.85 14.67
C LEU A 138 -15.61 -5.07 15.25
N ASP A 139 -16.62 -4.83 16.09
CA ASP A 139 -17.44 -5.87 16.73
C ASP A 139 -18.44 -6.53 15.77
N SER A 140 -18.55 -6.05 14.53
CA SER A 140 -19.47 -6.59 13.52
C SER A 140 -18.73 -7.34 12.40
N PRO A 141 -18.58 -8.68 12.51
CA PRO A 141 -17.92 -9.48 11.46
C PRO A 141 -18.59 -9.34 10.10
N ALA A 142 -19.92 -9.21 10.05
CA ALA A 142 -20.66 -9.06 8.81
C ALA A 142 -20.28 -7.76 8.08
N GLN A 143 -20.22 -6.62 8.79
CA GLN A 143 -19.79 -5.37 8.19
C GLN A 143 -18.33 -5.45 7.73
N MET A 144 -17.45 -6.01 8.56
CA MET A 144 -16.04 -6.19 8.20
C MET A 144 -15.86 -7.03 6.94
N LEU A 145 -16.57 -8.16 6.81
CA LEU A 145 -16.50 -9.02 5.63
C LEU A 145 -17.05 -8.36 4.38
N VAL A 146 -18.18 -7.64 4.49
CA VAL A 146 -18.79 -6.94 3.33
C VAL A 146 -17.84 -5.88 2.79
N PHE A 147 -17.31 -5.00 3.65
CA PHE A 147 -16.43 -3.93 3.20
C PHE A 147 -15.06 -4.44 2.76
N MET A 148 -14.53 -5.50 3.38
CA MET A 148 -13.31 -6.17 2.91
C MET A 148 -13.52 -6.80 1.53
N ALA A 149 -14.67 -7.41 1.25
CA ALA A 149 -14.93 -8.07 -0.04
C ALA A 149 -15.14 -7.06 -1.19
N VAL A 150 -15.57 -5.85 -0.88
CA VAL A 150 -15.75 -4.76 -1.87
C VAL A 150 -14.42 -4.12 -2.28
N THR A 151 -13.38 -4.22 -1.44
CA THR A 151 -12.04 -3.63 -1.66
C THR A 151 -11.02 -4.65 -2.14
#